data_AF-A0A388KPX1-F1
#
_entry.id   AF-A0A388KPX1-F1
#
_cell.length_a   1.000
_cell.length_b   1.000
_cell.length_c   1.000
_cell.angle_alpha   90.00
_cell.angle_beta   90.00
_cell.angle_gamma   90.00
#
_symmetry.space_group_name_H-M   'P 1'
#
loop_
_entity.id
_entity.type
_entity.pdbx_description
1 polymer ?
#
loop_
_entity_poly.entity_id
_entity_poly.type
_entity_poly.pdbx_seq_one_letter_code
_entity_poly.pdbx_strand_id
1 'polypeptide(L)'
;MKPSSARHPQTDGQTERAQQTAHMMLRTLISPDQKDWVDRLPDIEFAYNTSLHPAIGVTPFELHHGGRKGRIFADLLLPRTTDIDAACSPTSVRKYRELLTQACANMHKAQVRMQQQANRRHVPCPIHAGDLVWVSAEEFALEQDVSRKLLPKWFGRWTVLSAAGDKPDGSSFMIDIPPHLAVHPVFDALKLATYTPAKDNDFPDRRSQDPPSMDGHQEIDRVVTHRKYDNKPMQYKVSFKWCNRDDTMWISRADLQASAPLIHADYE
;
A
#
# COMPACT_ATOMS: atom_id res chain seq x y z
N MET A 1 14.56 2.38 11.04
CA MET A 1 13.13 2.46 10.67
C MET A 1 12.71 1.12 10.09
N LYS A 2 11.53 0.60 10.43
CA LYS A 2 10.97 -0.57 9.74
C LYS A 2 10.41 -0.08 8.40
N PRO A 3 10.75 -0.70 7.26
CA PRO A 3 10.19 -0.32 5.97
C PRO A 3 8.67 -0.63 5.93
N SER A 4 7.88 0.26 5.33
CA SER A 4 6.46 0.03 5.04
C SER A 4 6.29 -0.92 3.86
N SER A 5 5.13 -1.56 3.75
CA SER A 5 4.79 -2.30 2.52
C SER A 5 4.71 -1.34 1.32
N ALA A 6 4.98 -1.87 0.13
CA ALA A 6 5.00 -1.07 -1.09
C ALA A 6 3.63 -0.39 -1.31
N ARG A 7 3.66 0.90 -1.67
CA ARG A 7 2.47 1.71 -1.98
C ARG A 7 1.40 1.65 -0.86
N HIS A 8 1.80 1.53 0.41
CA HIS A 8 0.88 1.53 1.56
C HIS A 8 1.13 2.74 2.49
N PRO A 9 0.76 3.95 2.04
CA PRO A 9 0.98 5.22 2.75
C PRO A 9 0.51 5.20 4.21
N GLN A 10 -0.59 4.48 4.48
CA GLN A 10 -1.19 4.38 5.80
C GLN A 10 -0.24 3.86 6.91
N THR A 11 0.86 3.19 6.56
CA THR A 11 1.87 2.72 7.52
C THR A 11 2.67 3.88 8.15
N ASP A 12 2.89 4.99 7.43
CA ASP A 12 3.57 6.19 7.93
C ASP A 12 2.59 7.37 8.13
N GLY A 13 1.44 7.08 8.73
CA GLY A 13 0.36 8.06 8.90
C GLY A 13 0.73 9.29 9.75
N GLN A 14 1.80 9.23 10.55
CA GLN A 14 2.27 10.39 11.34
C GLN A 14 2.89 11.45 10.42
N THR A 15 3.84 11.07 9.58
CA THR A 15 4.48 11.96 8.61
C THR A 15 3.43 12.50 7.64
N GLU A 16 2.53 11.65 7.15
CA GLU A 16 1.48 12.05 6.22
C GLU A 16 0.51 13.07 6.82
N ARG A 17 0.14 12.92 8.10
CA ARG A 17 -0.71 13.93 8.77
C ARG A 17 0.01 15.25 9.01
N ALA A 18 1.29 15.20 9.35
CA ALA A 18 2.11 16.41 9.47
C ALA A 18 2.18 17.13 8.12
N GLN A 19 2.47 16.40 7.05
CA GLN A 19 2.54 16.94 5.69
C GLN A 19 1.18 17.51 5.22
N GLN A 20 0.07 16.82 5.51
CA GLN A 20 -1.27 17.33 5.20
C GLN A 20 -1.55 18.66 5.91
N THR A 21 -1.15 18.78 7.17
CA THR A 21 -1.32 20.01 7.96
C THR A 21 -0.45 21.14 7.41
N ALA A 22 0.81 20.86 7.07
CA ALA A 22 1.71 21.82 6.45
C ALA A 22 1.18 22.31 5.09
N HIS A 23 0.66 21.41 4.24
CA HIS A 23 0.03 21.78 2.97
C HIS A 23 -1.21 22.67 3.17
N MET A 24 -2.02 22.41 4.19
CA MET A 24 -3.18 23.24 4.51
C MET A 24 -2.74 24.66 4.93
N MET A 25 -1.71 24.77 5.76
CA MET A 25 -1.14 26.07 6.15
C MET A 25 -0.53 26.80 4.94
N LEU A 26 0.22 26.09 4.09
CA LEU A 26 0.78 26.65 2.84
C LEU A 26 -0.31 27.28 1.98
N ARG A 27 -1.42 26.56 1.72
CA ARG A 27 -2.52 27.06 0.90
C ARG A 27 -3.15 28.36 1.41
N THR A 28 -3.01 28.67 2.69
CA THR A 28 -3.54 29.91 3.28
C THR A 28 -2.56 31.09 3.21
N LEU A 29 -1.26 30.84 3.01
CA LEU A 29 -0.20 31.85 3.11
C LEU A 29 0.51 32.13 1.79
N ILE A 30 0.51 31.19 0.85
CA ILE A 30 1.17 31.36 -0.45
C ILE A 30 0.40 32.33 -1.35
N SER A 31 1.16 33.05 -2.17
CA SER A 31 0.62 33.93 -3.20
C SER A 31 -0.06 33.12 -4.32
N PRO A 32 -1.01 33.71 -5.08
CA PRO A 32 -1.71 33.01 -6.16
C PRO A 32 -0.80 32.41 -7.25
N ASP A 33 0.39 32.98 -7.44
CA ASP A 33 1.39 32.49 -8.39
C ASP A 33 2.28 31.37 -7.83
N GLN A 34 2.12 31.02 -6.54
CA GLN A 34 2.78 29.93 -5.82
C GLN A 34 4.31 29.98 -5.79
N LYS A 35 4.93 31.12 -6.09
CA LYS A 35 6.40 31.23 -6.18
C LYS A 35 7.07 31.49 -4.83
N ASP A 36 6.32 31.99 -3.85
CA ASP A 36 6.81 32.37 -2.52
C ASP A 36 6.73 31.23 -1.50
N TRP A 37 6.39 30.00 -1.90
CA TRP A 37 6.17 28.90 -0.96
C TRP A 37 7.37 28.57 -0.07
N VAL A 38 8.60 28.70 -0.62
CA VAL A 38 9.85 28.50 0.14
C VAL A 38 9.99 29.55 1.23
N ASP A 39 9.68 30.81 0.90
CA ASP A 39 9.77 31.94 1.84
C ASP A 39 8.72 31.83 2.96
N ARG A 40 7.62 31.09 2.73
CA ARG A 40 6.58 30.81 3.73
C ARG A 40 6.87 29.61 4.63
N LEU A 41 7.88 28.78 4.31
CA LEU A 41 8.17 27.60 5.14
C LEU A 41 8.50 27.92 6.60
N PRO A 42 9.31 28.96 6.93
CA PRO A 42 9.60 29.30 8.32
C PRO A 42 8.35 29.71 9.10
N ASP A 43 7.44 30.45 8.48
CA ASP A 43 6.16 30.86 9.09
C ASP A 43 5.31 29.64 9.45
N ILE A 44 5.30 28.63 8.57
CA ILE A 44 4.51 27.41 8.73
C ILE A 44 5.13 26.48 9.77
N GLU A 45 6.45 26.32 9.76
CA GLU A 45 7.16 25.58 10.79
C GLU A 45 6.88 26.19 12.16
N PHE A 46 7.00 27.51 12.27
CA PHE A 46 6.72 28.23 13.51
C PHE A 46 5.26 28.07 13.96
N ALA A 47 4.29 28.27 13.05
CA ALA A 47 2.88 28.10 13.34
C ALA A 47 2.53 26.67 13.77
N TYR A 48 3.07 25.66 13.08
CA TYR A 48 2.87 24.25 13.42
C TYR A 48 3.46 23.92 14.80
N ASN A 49 4.71 24.34 15.05
CA ASN A 49 5.42 24.03 16.30
C ASN A 49 4.82 24.76 17.51
N THR A 50 4.19 25.92 17.33
CA THR A 50 3.54 26.68 18.40
C THR A 50 2.04 26.40 18.56
N SER A 51 1.45 25.59 17.69
CA SER A 51 0.05 25.18 17.79
C SER A 51 -0.14 23.94 18.65
N LEU A 52 -1.27 23.84 19.35
CA LEU A 52 -1.62 22.64 20.13
C LEU A 52 -1.76 21.44 19.20
N HIS A 53 -0.96 20.39 19.44
CA HIS A 53 -1.03 19.18 18.64
C HIS A 53 -2.05 18.20 19.24
N PRO A 54 -3.15 17.83 18.53
CA PRO A 54 -4.25 17.06 19.12
C PRO A 54 -3.87 15.69 19.70
N ALA A 55 -2.86 15.03 19.13
CA ALA A 55 -2.41 13.72 19.62
C ALA A 55 -1.50 13.82 20.86
N ILE A 56 -0.83 14.96 21.06
CA ILE A 56 0.14 15.15 22.15
C ILE A 56 -0.53 15.92 23.31
N GLY A 57 -1.44 16.84 23.00
CA GLY A 57 -2.16 17.69 23.96
C GLY A 57 -1.40 18.94 24.39
N VAL A 58 -0.17 19.13 23.90
CA VAL A 58 0.67 20.33 24.07
C VAL A 58 1.24 20.76 22.71
N THR A 59 1.97 21.87 22.68
CA THR A 59 2.64 22.32 21.45
C THR A 59 3.91 21.47 21.19
N PRO A 60 4.25 21.13 19.93
CA PRO A 60 5.51 20.45 19.62
C PRO A 60 6.73 21.22 20.14
N PHE A 61 6.71 22.55 20.08
CA PHE A 61 7.77 23.41 20.61
C PHE A 61 7.95 23.22 22.11
N GLU A 62 6.86 23.21 22.89
CA GLU A 62 6.90 23.02 24.34
C GLU A 62 7.44 21.65 24.72
N LEU A 63 7.03 20.60 24.00
CA LEU A 63 7.54 19.25 24.20
C LEU A 63 9.04 19.16 23.88
N HIS A 64 9.49 19.78 22.78
CA HIS A 64 10.89 19.72 22.34
C HIS A 64 11.82 20.56 23.24
N HIS A 65 11.35 21.70 23.75
CA HIS A 65 12.17 22.66 24.50
C HIS A 65 12.00 22.56 26.02
N GLY A 66 11.74 21.36 26.55
CA GLY A 66 11.77 21.14 28.00
C GLY A 66 10.58 21.76 28.77
N GLY A 67 9.41 21.87 28.14
CA GLY A 67 8.22 22.50 28.73
C GLY A 67 8.15 24.01 28.57
N ARG A 68 9.08 24.62 27.81
CA ARG A 68 9.04 26.06 27.52
C ARG A 68 8.03 26.35 26.42
N LYS A 69 7.04 27.19 26.72
CA LYS A 69 6.07 27.64 25.71
C LYS A 69 6.76 28.52 24.66
N GLY A 70 6.45 28.26 23.40
CA GLY A 70 6.86 29.12 22.29
C GLY A 70 6.18 30.48 22.41
N ARG A 71 6.89 31.55 22.10
CA ARG A 71 6.36 32.91 22.20
C ARG A 71 5.66 33.30 20.91
N ILE A 72 4.34 33.44 20.94
CA ILE A 72 3.55 33.95 19.82
C ILE A 72 3.22 35.44 20.02
N PHE A 73 2.78 36.12 18.96
CA PHE A 73 2.42 37.54 19.03
C PHE A 73 1.40 37.85 20.14
N ALA A 74 0.47 36.93 20.42
CA ALA A 74 -0.50 37.10 21.50
C ALA A 74 0.16 37.18 22.90
N ASP A 75 1.30 36.53 23.11
CA ASP A 75 2.03 36.55 24.38
C ASP A 75 2.70 37.91 24.63
N LEU A 76 2.93 38.72 23.60
CA LEU A 76 3.47 40.07 23.75
C LEU A 76 2.45 41.02 24.40
N LEU A 77 1.16 40.69 24.32
CA LEU A 77 0.06 41.49 24.87
C LEU A 77 -0.27 41.09 26.32
N LEU A 78 0.27 39.97 26.81
CA LEU A 78 0.01 39.47 28.16
C LEU A 78 1.13 39.86 29.13
N PRO A 79 0.81 40.25 30.39
CA PRO A 79 1.82 40.50 31.41
C PRO A 79 2.69 39.26 31.60
N ARG A 80 4.00 39.47 31.68
CA ARG A 80 4.99 38.40 31.89
C ARG A 80 4.67 37.63 33.17
N THR A 81 4.16 36.41 33.07
CA THR A 81 4.29 35.45 34.17
C THR A 81 5.75 35.06 34.23
N THR A 82 6.47 35.59 35.23
CA THR A 82 7.82 35.17 35.55
C THR A 82 7.79 33.77 36.17
N ASP A 83 7.38 32.75 35.41
CA ASP A 83 7.79 31.37 35.70
C ASP A 83 9.15 31.16 35.02
N ILE A 84 10.12 32.00 35.39
CA ILE A 84 11.54 31.70 35.14
C ILE A 84 11.92 30.73 36.24
N ASP A 85 11.36 29.52 36.20
CA ASP A 85 12.02 28.39 36.82
C ASP A 85 13.43 28.39 36.20
N ALA A 86 14.45 28.61 37.02
CA ALA A 86 15.84 28.52 36.58
C ALA A 86 15.99 27.25 35.75
N ALA A 87 16.51 27.37 34.53
CA ALA A 87 16.72 26.21 33.68
C ALA A 87 17.44 25.12 34.50
N CYS A 88 16.88 23.91 34.53
CA CYS A 88 17.37 22.77 35.33
C CYS A 88 17.10 22.83 36.84
N SER A 89 16.16 23.64 37.34
CA SER A 89 15.68 23.49 38.72
C SER A 89 15.01 22.11 38.90
N PRO A 90 15.10 21.47 40.08
CA PRO A 90 14.42 20.19 40.34
C PRO A 90 12.91 20.24 40.05
N THR A 91 12.27 21.39 40.27
CA THR A 91 10.86 21.64 39.96
C THR A 91 10.61 21.64 38.45
N SER A 92 11.44 22.30 37.66
CA SER A 92 11.34 22.34 36.18
C SER A 92 11.53 20.95 35.56
N VAL A 93 12.49 20.16 36.07
CA VAL A 93 12.75 18.80 35.58
C VAL A 93 11.57 17.88 35.89
N ARG A 94 10.97 18.01 37.08
CA ARG A 94 9.77 17.27 37.45
C ARG A 94 8.58 17.65 36.57
N LYS A 95 8.30 18.95 36.41
CA LYS A 95 7.23 19.46 35.52
C LYS A 95 7.39 18.91 34.10
N TYR A 96 8.61 18.92 33.56
CA TYR A 96 8.88 18.39 32.22
C TYR A 96 8.68 16.87 32.11
N ARG A 97 9.09 16.09 33.12
CA ARG A 97 8.83 14.63 33.16
C ARG A 97 7.34 14.32 33.21
N GLU A 98 6.57 15.09 33.97
CA GLU A 98 5.11 14.97 34.03
C GLU A 98 4.50 15.28 32.66
N LEU A 99 4.95 16.34 31.99
CA LEU A 99 4.54 16.70 30.63
C LEU A 99 4.86 15.60 29.62
N LEU A 100 6.07 15.02 29.63
CA LEU A 100 6.45 13.89 28.78
C LEU A 100 5.56 12.67 29.03
N THR A 101 5.31 12.35 30.29
CA THR A 101 4.45 11.21 30.67
C THR A 101 3.04 11.42 30.14
N GLN A 102 2.50 12.63 30.29
CA GLN A 102 1.18 12.99 29.78
C GLN A 102 1.13 12.94 28.25
N ALA A 103 2.16 13.45 27.56
CA ALA A 103 2.27 13.42 26.11
C ALA A 103 2.28 11.98 25.58
N CYS A 104 3.10 11.10 26.16
CA CYS A 104 3.14 9.68 25.81
C CYS A 104 1.77 9.01 26.04
N ALA A 105 1.11 9.29 27.17
CA ALA A 105 -0.22 8.75 27.45
C ALA A 105 -1.27 9.25 26.44
N ASN A 106 -1.21 10.52 26.05
CA ASN A 106 -2.10 11.11 25.05
C ASN A 106 -1.87 10.50 23.67
N MET A 107 -0.61 10.35 23.25
CA MET A 107 -0.25 9.72 21.98
C MET A 107 -0.74 8.29 21.92
N HIS A 108 -0.60 7.53 23.02
CA HIS A 108 -1.12 6.17 23.10
C HIS A 108 -2.65 6.14 22.98
N LYS A 109 -3.36 7.02 23.71
CA LYS A 109 -4.82 7.15 23.58
C LYS A 109 -5.25 7.53 22.16
N ALA A 110 -4.53 8.45 21.51
CA ALA A 110 -4.80 8.85 20.13
C ALA A 110 -4.59 7.68 19.17
N GLN A 111 -3.50 6.91 19.34
CA GLN A 111 -3.22 5.71 18.56
C GLN A 111 -4.33 4.67 18.71
N VAL A 112 -4.77 4.39 19.94
CA VAL A 112 -5.88 3.46 20.21
C VAL A 112 -7.18 3.95 19.55
N ARG A 113 -7.50 5.24 19.62
CA ARG A 113 -8.69 5.81 18.94
C ARG A 113 -8.59 5.68 17.42
N MET A 114 -7.43 5.96 16.84
CA MET A 114 -7.18 5.81 15.41
C MET A 114 -7.32 4.34 14.97
N GLN A 115 -6.74 3.42 15.75
CA GLN A 115 -6.87 1.99 15.51
C GLN A 115 -8.32 1.54 15.59
N GLN A 116 -9.06 1.93 16.63
CA GLN A 116 -10.49 1.61 16.74
C GLN A 116 -11.27 2.16 15.55
N GLN A 117 -11.02 3.41 15.14
CA GLN A 117 -11.71 4.02 14.01
C GLN A 117 -11.39 3.31 12.68
N ALA A 118 -10.14 2.92 12.46
CA ALA A 118 -9.75 2.13 11.29
C ALA A 118 -10.38 0.73 11.32
N ASN A 119 -10.35 0.08 12.48
CA ASN A 119 -10.85 -1.28 12.66
C ASN A 119 -12.39 -1.38 12.63
N ARG A 120 -13.13 -0.27 12.83
CA ARG A 120 -14.61 -0.26 12.81
C ARG A 120 -15.22 -0.83 11.54
N ARG A 121 -14.54 -0.69 10.41
CA ARG A 121 -14.98 -1.22 9.10
C ARG A 121 -14.07 -2.34 8.60
N HIS A 122 -13.11 -2.76 9.41
CA HIS A 122 -12.16 -3.78 9.02
C HIS A 122 -12.84 -5.14 9.11
N VAL A 123 -13.03 -5.78 7.96
CA VAL A 123 -13.46 -7.16 7.87
C VAL A 123 -12.19 -8.02 7.92
N PRO A 124 -12.12 -9.06 8.78
CA PRO A 124 -11.01 -10.00 8.76
C PRO A 124 -10.77 -10.53 7.34
N CYS A 125 -9.52 -10.52 6.91
CA CYS A 125 -9.17 -11.04 5.59
C CYS A 125 -9.28 -12.57 5.62
N PRO A 126 -10.12 -13.21 4.80
CA PRO A 126 -10.30 -14.67 4.81
C PRO A 126 -9.21 -15.41 4.02
N ILE A 127 -8.13 -14.73 3.63
CA ILE A 127 -7.08 -15.26 2.74
C ILE A 127 -6.09 -16.11 3.55
N HIS A 128 -5.82 -17.31 3.06
CA HIS A 128 -4.86 -18.25 3.63
C HIS A 128 -3.79 -18.63 2.59
N ALA A 129 -2.69 -19.21 3.06
CA ALA A 129 -1.69 -19.80 2.17
C ALA A 129 -2.33 -20.91 1.32
N GLY A 130 -2.06 -20.90 0.01
CA GLY A 130 -2.67 -21.80 -0.97
C GLY A 130 -3.90 -21.24 -1.67
N ASP A 131 -4.52 -20.16 -1.16
CA ASP A 131 -5.65 -19.53 -1.85
C ASP A 131 -5.20 -18.87 -3.15
N LEU A 132 -6.09 -18.86 -4.14
CA LEU A 132 -5.93 -18.07 -5.35
C LEU A 132 -6.49 -16.66 -5.13
N VAL A 133 -5.71 -15.66 -5.49
CA VAL A 133 -6.09 -14.25 -5.31
C VAL A 133 -5.83 -13.45 -6.58
N TRP A 134 -6.62 -12.39 -6.75
CA TRP A 134 -6.34 -11.30 -7.67
C TRP A 134 -5.58 -10.20 -6.95
N VAL A 135 -4.67 -9.52 -7.65
CA VAL A 135 -3.94 -8.35 -7.13
C VAL A 135 -4.42 -7.09 -7.83
N SER A 136 -4.54 -5.99 -7.08
CA SER A 136 -4.94 -4.70 -7.63
C SER A 136 -3.97 -4.20 -8.71
N ALA A 137 -4.52 -3.68 -9.80
CA ALA A 137 -3.79 -3.01 -10.88
C ALA A 137 -2.91 -1.85 -10.38
N GLU A 138 -3.28 -1.23 -9.26
CA GLU A 138 -2.54 -0.11 -8.65
C GLU A 138 -1.15 -0.49 -8.17
N GLU A 139 -0.83 -1.78 -8.06
CA GLU A 139 0.47 -2.27 -7.62
C GLU A 139 1.48 -2.44 -8.75
N PHE A 140 1.00 -2.46 -9.99
CA PHE A 140 1.86 -2.62 -11.15
C PHE A 140 2.32 -1.25 -11.63
N ALA A 141 3.62 -1.11 -11.86
CA ALA A 141 4.17 0.06 -12.54
C ALA A 141 3.94 -0.12 -14.04
N LEU A 142 2.69 0.05 -14.48
CA LEU A 142 2.36 -0.07 -15.90
C LEU A 142 3.03 1.08 -16.66
N GLU A 143 3.62 0.74 -17.81
CA GLU A 143 4.33 1.64 -18.70
C GLU A 143 3.50 2.88 -19.08
N GLN A 144 4.19 3.96 -19.43
CA GLN A 144 3.64 5.30 -19.63
C GLN A 144 2.57 5.39 -20.74
N ASP A 145 2.43 4.35 -21.56
CA ASP A 145 1.61 4.34 -22.78
C ASP A 145 0.21 3.71 -22.62
N VAL A 146 -0.13 3.16 -21.44
CA VAL A 146 -1.45 2.54 -21.21
C VAL A 146 -2.27 3.27 -20.15
N SER A 147 -3.46 3.73 -20.53
CA SER A 147 -4.38 4.39 -19.61
C SER A 147 -4.92 3.43 -18.56
N ARG A 148 -4.64 3.72 -17.27
CA ARG A 148 -5.20 2.98 -16.11
C ARG A 148 -6.72 2.83 -16.13
N LYS A 149 -7.43 3.74 -16.81
CA LYS A 149 -8.90 3.70 -16.91
C LYS A 149 -9.41 2.55 -17.78
N LEU A 150 -8.60 2.06 -18.71
CA LEU A 150 -8.98 1.01 -19.66
C LEU A 150 -8.46 -0.37 -19.25
N LEU A 151 -7.67 -0.44 -18.17
CA LEU A 151 -7.13 -1.69 -17.67
C LEU A 151 -8.11 -2.40 -16.74
N PRO A 152 -8.07 -3.74 -16.70
CA PRO A 152 -8.72 -4.50 -15.64
C PRO A 152 -8.29 -3.98 -14.28
N LYS A 153 -9.25 -3.85 -13.35
CA LYS A 153 -8.96 -3.40 -11.99
C LYS A 153 -8.10 -4.41 -11.20
N TRP A 154 -8.23 -5.69 -11.55
CA TRP A 154 -7.66 -6.83 -10.85
C TRP A 154 -6.93 -7.73 -11.84
N PHE A 155 -5.74 -8.19 -11.48
CA PHE A 155 -4.89 -9.03 -12.32
C PHE A 155 -4.55 -10.36 -11.67
N GLY A 156 -4.33 -11.34 -12.57
CA GLY A 156 -3.82 -12.67 -12.25
C GLY A 156 -4.81 -13.58 -11.54
N ARG A 157 -4.54 -14.87 -11.53
CA ARG A 157 -4.94 -15.71 -10.40
C ARG A 157 -3.64 -16.26 -9.87
N TRP A 158 -3.15 -15.70 -8.78
CA TRP A 158 -1.87 -16.13 -8.23
C TRP A 158 -2.07 -16.76 -6.86
N THR A 159 -1.20 -17.70 -6.58
CA THR A 159 -1.25 -18.47 -5.34
C THR A 159 -0.61 -17.66 -4.22
N VAL A 160 -1.28 -17.64 -3.07
CA VAL A 160 -0.71 -17.11 -1.84
C VAL A 160 0.33 -18.12 -1.33
N LEU A 161 1.59 -17.73 -1.26
CA LEU A 161 2.66 -18.57 -0.75
C LEU A 161 2.63 -18.62 0.78
N SER A 162 2.55 -17.46 1.42
CA SER A 162 2.52 -17.33 2.88
C SER A 162 2.01 -15.96 3.32
N ALA A 163 1.57 -15.86 4.57
CA ALA A 163 1.42 -14.57 5.23
C ALA A 163 2.80 -13.93 5.45
N ALA A 164 2.90 -12.62 5.23
CA ALA A 164 4.11 -11.84 5.45
C ALA A 164 4.03 -11.11 6.80
N GLY A 165 4.87 -11.51 7.76
CA GLY A 165 5.03 -10.88 9.08
C GLY A 165 4.65 -11.77 10.26
N ASP A 166 4.96 -11.31 11.49
CA ASP A 166 4.78 -12.08 12.74
C ASP A 166 3.33 -12.16 13.24
N LYS A 167 2.38 -11.50 12.57
CA LYS A 167 0.97 -11.50 13.00
C LYS A 167 0.21 -12.65 12.33
N PRO A 168 -0.57 -13.45 13.09
CA PRO A 168 -1.34 -14.56 12.54
C PRO A 168 -2.40 -14.11 11.51
N ASP A 169 -2.93 -12.89 11.67
CA ASP A 169 -3.87 -12.26 10.71
C ASP A 169 -3.13 -11.41 9.66
N GLY A 170 -2.00 -11.92 9.15
CA GLY A 170 -1.03 -11.18 8.31
C GLY A 170 -1.67 -10.09 7.45
N SER A 171 -1.36 -8.82 7.75
CA SER A 171 -1.88 -7.70 6.96
C SER A 171 -1.31 -7.71 5.54
N SER A 172 -0.25 -8.48 5.30
CA SER A 172 0.35 -8.63 4.00
C SER A 172 0.64 -10.09 3.69
N PHE A 173 0.64 -10.44 2.41
CA PHE A 173 0.82 -11.80 1.91
C PHE A 173 1.86 -11.81 0.80
N MET A 174 2.65 -12.88 0.76
CA MET A 174 3.58 -13.14 -0.34
C MET A 174 2.84 -13.95 -1.42
N ILE A 175 2.84 -13.43 -2.64
CA ILE A 175 2.10 -13.95 -3.77
C ILE A 175 3.09 -14.47 -4.83
N ASP A 176 2.78 -15.62 -5.44
CA ASP A 176 3.56 -16.20 -6.53
C ASP A 176 3.31 -15.46 -7.85
N ILE A 177 3.90 -14.27 -7.98
CA ILE A 177 3.78 -13.44 -9.19
C ILE A 177 4.83 -13.87 -10.22
N PRO A 178 4.46 -13.97 -11.51
CA PRO A 178 5.38 -14.23 -12.59
C PRO A 178 6.60 -13.29 -12.59
N PRO A 179 7.83 -13.82 -12.70
CA PRO A 179 9.05 -13.02 -12.60
C PRO A 179 9.15 -11.86 -13.61
N HIS A 180 8.49 -11.99 -14.76
CA HIS A 180 8.51 -10.98 -15.83
C HIS A 180 7.77 -9.68 -15.48
N LEU A 181 6.87 -9.70 -14.49
CA LEU A 181 6.10 -8.50 -14.10
C LEU A 181 6.91 -7.51 -13.24
N ALA A 182 8.11 -7.88 -12.78
CA ALA A 182 9.04 -7.02 -12.05
C ALA A 182 8.40 -6.22 -10.87
N VAL A 183 7.43 -6.81 -10.17
CA VAL A 183 6.78 -6.23 -8.98
C VAL A 183 7.23 -6.97 -7.71
N HIS A 184 7.32 -6.23 -6.60
CA HIS A 184 7.60 -6.82 -5.29
C HIS A 184 6.49 -7.81 -4.90
N PRO A 185 6.79 -9.06 -4.51
CA PRO A 185 5.79 -10.12 -4.37
C PRO A 185 4.94 -10.04 -3.08
N VAL A 186 5.18 -9.06 -2.21
CA VAL A 186 4.43 -8.90 -0.95
C VAL A 186 3.41 -7.77 -1.08
N PHE A 187 2.14 -8.10 -0.85
CA PHE A 187 0.99 -7.19 -0.99
C PHE A 187 0.20 -7.11 0.30
N ASP A 188 -0.36 -5.93 0.57
CA ASP A 188 -1.33 -5.76 1.66
C ASP A 188 -2.65 -6.48 1.33
N ALA A 189 -3.33 -7.03 2.34
CA ALA A 189 -4.60 -7.71 2.24
C ALA A 189 -5.68 -6.87 1.51
N LEU A 190 -5.67 -5.55 1.69
CA LEU A 190 -6.62 -4.64 1.02
C LEU A 190 -6.40 -4.54 -0.49
N LYS A 191 -5.24 -4.97 -0.98
CA LYS A 191 -4.86 -4.98 -2.39
C LYS A 191 -5.07 -6.35 -3.04
N LEU A 192 -5.65 -7.29 -2.29
CA LEU A 192 -5.95 -8.64 -2.72
C LEU A 192 -7.47 -8.86 -2.74
N ALA A 193 -7.93 -9.64 -3.70
CA ALA A 193 -9.30 -10.13 -3.74
C ALA A 193 -9.28 -11.66 -3.88
N THR A 194 -10.00 -12.36 -3.02
CA THR A 194 -10.12 -13.83 -3.10
C THR A 194 -10.73 -14.22 -4.44
N TYR A 195 -10.11 -15.17 -5.13
CA TYR A 195 -10.69 -15.77 -6.33
C TYR A 195 -11.62 -16.90 -5.92
N THR A 196 -12.91 -16.73 -6.22
CA THR A 196 -13.88 -17.83 -6.18
C THR A 196 -14.17 -18.25 -7.62
N PRO A 197 -13.86 -19.49 -8.04
CA PRO A 197 -14.24 -19.96 -9.35
C PRO A 197 -15.76 -19.90 -9.49
N ALA A 198 -16.25 -19.30 -10.57
CA ALA A 198 -17.67 -19.35 -10.90
C ALA A 198 -18.05 -20.82 -11.10
N LYS A 199 -19.14 -21.28 -10.49
CA LYS A 199 -19.71 -22.57 -10.88
C LYS A 199 -20.31 -22.36 -12.27
N ASP A 200 -20.11 -23.33 -13.18
CA ASP A 200 -20.58 -23.23 -14.59
C ASP A 200 -22.07 -22.85 -14.73
N ASN A 201 -22.87 -23.06 -13.67
CA ASN A 201 -24.30 -22.73 -13.63
C ASN A 201 -24.64 -21.29 -13.24
N ASP A 202 -23.70 -20.49 -12.71
CA ASP A 202 -24.05 -19.15 -12.22
C ASP A 202 -24.25 -18.17 -13.39
N PHE A 203 -23.56 -18.38 -14.51
CA PHE A 203 -23.63 -17.52 -15.71
C PHE A 203 -23.39 -18.31 -17.02
N PRO A 204 -24.39 -19.06 -17.52
CA PRO A 204 -24.22 -19.99 -18.64
C PRO A 204 -23.81 -19.34 -19.97
N ASP A 205 -24.16 -18.07 -20.21
CA ASP A 205 -23.81 -17.34 -21.43
C ASP A 205 -22.47 -16.57 -21.33
N ARG A 206 -21.81 -16.62 -20.18
CA ARG A 206 -20.56 -15.90 -19.96
C ARG A 206 -19.41 -16.75 -20.50
N ARG A 207 -18.81 -16.33 -21.62
CA ARG A 207 -17.49 -16.86 -22.01
C ARG A 207 -16.53 -16.69 -20.83
N SER A 208 -15.71 -17.71 -20.52
CA SER A 208 -14.57 -17.62 -19.60
C SER A 208 -13.55 -16.61 -20.15
N GLN A 209 -13.88 -15.33 -20.06
CA GLN A 209 -12.92 -14.28 -20.29
C GLN A 209 -12.14 -14.13 -18.99
N ASP A 210 -11.21 -15.06 -18.78
CA ASP A 210 -10.06 -14.77 -17.95
C ASP A 210 -9.49 -13.44 -18.47
N PRO A 211 -9.23 -12.46 -17.60
CA PRO A 211 -8.70 -11.19 -18.05
C PRO A 211 -7.39 -11.46 -18.81
N PRO A 212 -7.16 -10.75 -19.93
CA PRO A 212 -5.94 -10.92 -20.70
C PRO A 212 -4.73 -10.77 -19.79
N SER A 213 -3.70 -11.58 -20.04
CA SER A 213 -2.43 -11.44 -19.32
C SER A 213 -1.94 -9.99 -19.40
N MET A 214 -1.35 -9.50 -18.31
CA MET A 214 -1.01 -8.10 -18.13
C MET A 214 -0.10 -7.54 -19.24
N ASP A 215 0.74 -8.40 -19.80
CA ASP A 215 1.74 -8.14 -20.84
C ASP A 215 1.46 -8.92 -22.14
N GLY A 216 0.31 -9.60 -22.22
CA GLY A 216 0.00 -10.51 -23.33
C GLY A 216 0.76 -11.84 -23.30
N HIS A 217 1.62 -12.09 -22.32
CA HIS A 217 2.35 -13.35 -22.16
C HIS A 217 1.60 -14.31 -21.25
N GLN A 218 1.26 -15.49 -21.76
CA GLN A 218 0.54 -16.52 -21.01
C GLN A 218 1.47 -17.71 -20.76
N GLU A 219 1.89 -17.93 -19.51
CA GLU A 219 2.76 -19.04 -19.14
C GLU A 219 2.03 -20.37 -19.31
N ILE A 220 2.56 -21.23 -20.18
CA ILE A 220 2.04 -22.58 -20.42
C ILE A 220 2.37 -23.45 -19.20
N ASP A 221 1.35 -24.14 -18.66
CA ASP A 221 1.51 -25.13 -17.59
C ASP A 221 1.98 -26.46 -18.16
N ARG A 222 1.25 -26.97 -19.16
CA ARG A 222 1.50 -28.27 -19.79
C ARG A 222 0.86 -28.39 -21.16
N VAL A 223 1.35 -29.35 -21.94
CA VAL A 223 0.67 -29.84 -23.14
C VAL A 223 -0.35 -30.90 -22.74
N VAL A 224 -1.61 -30.70 -23.13
CA VAL A 224 -2.71 -31.65 -22.91
C VAL A 224 -2.72 -32.72 -23.99
N THR A 225 -2.58 -32.32 -25.25
CA THR A 225 -2.57 -33.24 -26.40
C THR A 225 -1.98 -32.54 -27.63
N HIS A 226 -1.69 -33.27 -28.70
CA HIS A 226 -1.27 -32.72 -29.99
C HIS A 226 -2.12 -33.28 -31.13
N ARG A 227 -2.21 -32.53 -32.23
CA ARG A 227 -2.86 -32.98 -33.47
C ARG A 227 -2.00 -32.65 -34.68
N LYS A 228 -2.04 -33.54 -35.66
CA LYS A 228 -1.40 -33.37 -36.97
C LYS A 228 -2.40 -33.77 -38.05
N TYR A 229 -2.66 -32.87 -38.99
CA TYR A 229 -3.45 -33.17 -40.18
C TYR A 229 -2.50 -33.19 -41.39
N ASP A 230 -2.80 -34.01 -42.39
CA ASP A 230 -1.89 -34.30 -43.52
C ASP A 230 -1.39 -33.06 -44.28
N ASN A 231 -2.09 -31.91 -44.18
CA ASN A 231 -1.73 -30.64 -44.82
C ASN A 231 -1.60 -29.44 -43.86
N LYS A 232 -1.50 -29.65 -42.53
CA LYS A 232 -1.33 -28.54 -41.56
C LYS A 232 -0.15 -28.78 -40.62
N PRO A 233 0.54 -27.70 -40.20
CA PRO A 233 1.59 -27.81 -39.19
C PRO A 233 1.03 -28.40 -37.90
N MET A 234 1.86 -29.15 -37.18
CA MET A 234 1.51 -29.77 -35.91
C MET A 234 1.10 -28.70 -34.89
N GLN A 235 -0.02 -28.94 -34.22
CA GLN A 235 -0.56 -28.05 -33.20
C GLN A 235 -0.65 -28.77 -31.86
N TYR A 236 -0.40 -28.02 -30.80
CA TYR A 236 -0.42 -28.51 -29.42
C TYR A 236 -1.57 -27.83 -28.68
N LYS A 237 -2.38 -28.62 -27.99
CA LYS A 237 -3.41 -28.13 -27.08
C LYS A 237 -2.72 -27.93 -25.73
N VAL A 238 -2.66 -26.70 -25.25
CA VAL A 238 -1.97 -26.35 -24.00
C VAL A 238 -2.96 -25.82 -22.97
N SER A 239 -2.65 -26.03 -21.69
CA SER A 239 -3.28 -25.32 -20.58
C SER A 239 -2.28 -24.32 -19.99
N PHE A 240 -2.79 -23.26 -19.39
CA PHE A 240 -1.97 -22.18 -18.82
C PHE A 240 -1.91 -22.26 -17.30
N LYS A 241 -0.77 -21.85 -16.73
CA LYS A 241 -0.48 -21.96 -15.30
C LYS A 241 -1.42 -21.12 -14.43
N TRP A 242 -1.94 -20.04 -14.99
CA TRP A 242 -2.71 -19.01 -14.29
C TRP A 242 -4.15 -18.85 -14.80
N CYS A 243 -4.63 -19.80 -15.62
CA CYS A 243 -6.01 -19.87 -16.10
C CYS A 243 -6.74 -21.09 -15.54
N ASN A 244 -8.06 -21.20 -15.76
CA ASN A 244 -8.74 -22.45 -15.40
C ASN A 244 -8.14 -23.62 -16.18
N ARG A 245 -8.08 -24.81 -15.56
CA ARG A 245 -7.55 -26.01 -16.21
C ARG A 245 -8.30 -26.38 -17.50
N ASP A 246 -9.56 -26.00 -17.58
CA ASP A 246 -10.42 -26.26 -18.74
C ASP A 246 -10.21 -25.25 -19.87
N ASP A 247 -9.65 -24.08 -19.56
CA ASP A 247 -9.26 -23.06 -20.53
C ASP A 247 -7.99 -23.54 -21.26
N THR A 248 -8.23 -24.13 -22.43
CA THR A 248 -7.20 -24.73 -23.27
C THR A 248 -7.21 -24.10 -24.65
N MET A 249 -6.03 -23.84 -25.20
CA MET A 249 -5.91 -23.30 -26.55
C MET A 249 -4.94 -24.10 -27.41
N TRP A 250 -5.17 -24.05 -28.71
CA TRP A 250 -4.28 -24.66 -29.69
C TRP A 250 -3.22 -23.66 -30.12
N ILE A 251 -1.96 -23.99 -29.91
CA ILE A 251 -0.80 -23.20 -30.35
C ILE A 251 0.04 -23.98 -31.36
N SER A 252 0.80 -23.25 -32.19
CA SER A 252 1.71 -23.88 -33.14
C SER A 252 2.95 -24.42 -32.42
N ARG A 253 3.69 -25.32 -33.08
CA ARG A 253 5.00 -25.78 -32.60
C ARG A 253 5.96 -24.62 -32.34
N ALA A 254 6.02 -23.66 -33.26
CA ALA A 254 6.93 -22.51 -33.16
C ALA A 254 6.59 -21.64 -31.94
N ASP A 255 5.30 -21.40 -31.70
CA ASP A 255 4.84 -20.63 -30.54
C ASP A 255 5.18 -21.38 -29.24
N LEU A 256 4.93 -22.69 -29.18
CA LEU A 256 5.25 -23.52 -28.00
C LEU A 256 6.76 -23.51 -27.70
N GLN A 257 7.61 -23.62 -28.72
CA GLN A 257 9.06 -23.54 -28.57
C GLN A 257 9.53 -22.16 -28.10
N ALA A 258 8.89 -21.09 -28.59
CA ALA A 258 9.22 -19.73 -28.20
C ALA A 258 8.78 -19.39 -26.77
N SER A 259 7.58 -19.81 -26.36
CA SER A 259 7.00 -19.44 -25.06
C SER A 259 7.33 -20.41 -23.92
N ALA A 260 7.53 -21.70 -24.23
CA ALA A 260 7.79 -22.73 -23.21
C ALA A 260 8.75 -23.83 -23.75
N PRO A 261 10.03 -23.49 -24.01
CA PRO A 261 10.99 -24.41 -24.63
C PRO A 261 11.25 -25.67 -23.79
N LEU A 262 11.24 -25.56 -22.46
CA LEU A 262 11.41 -26.71 -21.55
C LEU A 262 10.23 -27.69 -21.64
N ILE A 263 8.99 -27.17 -21.64
CA ILE A 263 7.78 -28.00 -21.75
C ILE A 263 7.69 -28.68 -23.11
N HIS A 264 8.15 -28.01 -24.18
CA HIS A 264 8.27 -28.65 -25.49
C HIS A 264 9.28 -29.80 -25.47
N ALA A 265 10.45 -29.59 -24.86
CA ALA A 265 11.51 -30.60 -24.80
C ALA A 265 11.13 -31.83 -23.97
N ASP A 266 10.38 -31.64 -22.88
CA ASP A 266 9.90 -32.73 -22.03
C ASP A 266 8.75 -33.54 -22.67
N TYR A 267 8.09 -33.00 -23.70
CA TYR A 267 6.92 -33.62 -24.34
C TYR A 267 7.25 -34.38 -25.64
N GLU A 268 8.33 -34.05 -26.36
CA GLU A 268 8.80 -34.81 -27.53
C GLU A 268 9.52 -36.11 -27.15
#